data_AF-M3SB27-F1
#
_entry.id   AF-M3SB27-F1
#
_cell.length_a   1.000
_cell.length_b   1.000
_cell.length_c   1.000
_cell.angle_alpha   90.00
_cell.angle_beta   90.00
_cell.angle_gamma   90.00
#
_symmetry.space_group_name_H-M   'P 1'
#
loop_
_entity.id
_entity.type
_entity.pdbx_description
1 polymer ?
#
loop_
_entity_poly.entity_id
_entity_poly.type
_entity_poly.pdbx_seq_one_letter_code
_entity_poly.pdbx_strand_id
1 'polypeptide(L)'
;MNNTSNNSSTVNKIPAKQPYPFQFRKQHIFLGGSIATGKSTLGGAICDYVNNYTEAIFIREYIDYDPLGEEMLNKLFNNTITNYEFQKYILQCYEDQLKSLDYEEADFVIWDRHPTESLEIFCNADKMLTNVQKERLKIQIEYLCKRYQIPSITENTVNMIKLDTSYLDFTELEQLVLSEYICSLLLGEFDADYYFLLYCSNTNVQFNRLLKRNRQPEISRYKYKEQLLPLNNAYMNFFIKHQTSKPTSN
;
A
#
# COMPACT_ATOMS: atom_id res chain seq x y z
N MET A 1 60.08 -4.51 25.69
CA MET A 1 58.67 -4.76 26.09
C MET A 1 57.96 -3.43 26.18
N ASN A 2 56.70 -3.44 25.74
CA ASN A 2 55.67 -2.37 25.80
C ASN A 2 55.52 -1.45 24.58
N ASN A 3 54.96 -2.10 23.55
CA ASN A 3 53.92 -1.65 22.63
C ASN A 3 53.14 -0.38 23.06
N THR A 4 53.22 0.65 22.23
CA THR A 4 52.14 1.64 22.06
C THR A 4 51.16 1.13 21.00
N SER A 5 50.07 0.52 21.46
CA SER A 5 48.92 0.15 20.64
C SER A 5 48.05 1.39 20.36
N ASN A 6 48.08 1.86 19.12
CA ASN A 6 47.06 2.75 18.57
C ASN A 6 45.72 2.01 18.52
N ASN A 7 44.83 2.30 19.46
CA ASN A 7 43.41 1.94 19.31
C ASN A 7 42.76 2.96 18.36
N SER A 8 42.90 2.74 17.07
CA SER A 8 42.02 3.34 16.08
C SER A 8 40.64 2.70 16.25
N SER A 9 39.69 3.46 16.78
CA SER A 9 38.27 3.16 16.76
C SER A 9 37.84 2.86 15.33
N THR A 10 37.65 1.58 15.01
CA THR A 10 37.00 1.14 13.78
C THR A 10 35.55 1.56 13.87
N VAL A 11 35.28 2.78 13.39
CA VAL A 11 33.94 3.20 12.99
C VAL A 11 33.41 2.12 12.07
N ASN A 12 32.35 1.43 12.50
CA ASN A 12 31.56 0.55 11.64
C ASN A 12 31.07 1.40 10.46
N LYS A 13 31.85 1.39 9.37
CA LYS A 13 31.43 1.98 8.11
C LYS A 13 30.23 1.16 7.67
N ILE A 14 29.07 1.81 7.64
CA ILE A 14 27.91 1.35 6.88
C ILE A 14 28.46 0.97 5.51
N PRO A 15 28.31 -0.29 5.04
CA PRO A 15 28.82 -0.67 3.74
C PRO A 15 28.22 0.29 2.71
N ALA A 16 29.10 0.91 1.92
CA ALA A 16 28.68 1.80 0.83
C ALA A 16 27.68 1.02 -0.03
N LYS A 17 26.51 1.63 -0.31
CA LYS A 17 25.49 1.08 -1.22
C LYS A 17 26.23 0.60 -2.47
N GLN A 18 26.33 -0.72 -2.65
CA GLN A 18 26.93 -1.26 -3.87
C GLN A 18 25.98 -0.89 -5.01
N PRO A 19 26.47 -0.30 -6.11
CA PRO A 19 25.60 0.08 -7.20
C PRO A 19 24.88 -1.17 -7.71
N TYR A 20 23.55 -1.13 -7.67
CA TYR A 20 22.72 -2.23 -8.11
C TYR A 20 22.97 -2.45 -9.61
N PRO A 21 23.31 -3.67 -10.07
CA PRO A 21 23.84 -3.89 -11.42
C PRO A 21 22.78 -3.83 -12.53
N PHE A 22 21.51 -3.69 -12.18
CA PHE A 22 20.38 -3.75 -13.12
C PHE A 22 19.63 -2.42 -13.15
N GLN A 23 19.36 -1.91 -14.35
CA GLN A 23 18.40 -0.82 -14.56
C GLN A 23 17.01 -1.44 -14.72
N PHE A 24 16.11 -1.15 -13.78
CA PHE A 24 14.71 -1.54 -13.89
C PHE A 24 13.87 -0.36 -14.36
N ARG A 25 12.72 -0.66 -14.97
CA ARG A 25 11.62 0.31 -14.93
C ARG A 25 11.21 0.51 -13.47
N LYS A 26 10.61 1.67 -13.16
CA LYS A 26 10.02 1.90 -11.84
C LYS A 26 8.98 0.80 -11.55
N GLN A 27 9.19 0.01 -10.50
CA GLN A 27 8.34 -1.11 -10.13
C GLN A 27 7.37 -0.72 -9.02
N HIS A 28 6.11 -1.12 -9.17
CA HIS A 28 5.04 -0.75 -8.25
C HIS A 28 4.54 -1.96 -7.45
N ILE A 29 4.50 -1.81 -6.12
CA ILE A 29 4.00 -2.83 -5.19
C ILE A 29 2.82 -2.24 -4.42
N PHE A 30 1.62 -2.71 -4.73
CA PHE A 30 0.38 -2.28 -4.10
C PHE A 30 -0.03 -3.23 -2.98
N LEU A 31 -0.25 -2.68 -1.79
CA LEU A 31 -0.83 -3.41 -0.67
C LEU A 31 -2.31 -3.06 -0.58
N GLY A 32 -3.14 -3.96 -1.07
CA GLY A 32 -4.59 -3.89 -0.96
C GLY A 32 -5.10 -4.64 0.28
N GLY A 33 -6.34 -4.36 0.65
CA GLY A 33 -7.03 -5.06 1.74
C GLY A 33 -7.72 -4.14 2.73
N SER A 34 -8.59 -4.73 3.52
CA SER A 34 -9.39 -4.02 4.52
C SER A 34 -8.55 -3.37 5.62
N ILE A 35 -9.19 -2.68 6.56
CA ILE A 35 -8.50 -2.11 7.72
C ILE A 35 -7.94 -3.22 8.64
N ALA A 36 -6.87 -2.89 9.34
CA ALA A 36 -6.22 -3.78 10.32
C ALA A 36 -5.73 -5.15 9.78
N THR A 37 -5.39 -5.25 8.49
CA THR A 37 -4.80 -6.46 7.87
C THR A 37 -3.28 -6.46 7.82
N GLY A 38 -2.60 -5.42 8.30
CA GLY A 38 -1.13 -5.37 8.37
C GLY A 38 -0.42 -4.69 7.19
N LYS A 39 -1.17 -4.04 6.29
CA LYS A 39 -0.63 -3.36 5.09
C LYS A 39 0.51 -2.40 5.39
N SER A 40 0.28 -1.40 6.24
CA SER A 40 1.28 -0.37 6.57
C SER A 40 2.54 -0.96 7.20
N THR A 41 2.41 -2.03 7.99
CA THR A 41 3.55 -2.74 8.58
C THR A 41 4.35 -3.49 7.52
N LEU A 42 3.69 -4.25 6.65
CA LEU A 42 4.36 -4.98 5.55
C LEU A 42 4.98 -4.01 4.54
N GLY A 43 4.31 -2.90 4.23
CA GLY A 43 4.81 -1.88 3.32
C GLY A 43 6.07 -1.20 3.83
N GLY A 44 6.11 -0.90 5.14
CA GLY A 44 7.34 -0.43 5.79
C GLY A 44 8.47 -1.45 5.68
N ALA A 45 8.22 -2.72 6.02
CA ALA A 45 9.22 -3.78 5.95
C ALA A 45 9.78 -4.00 4.53
N ILE A 46 8.91 -4.00 3.51
CA ILE A 46 9.33 -4.08 2.10
C ILE A 46 10.18 -2.87 1.73
N CYS A 47 9.73 -1.67 2.05
CA CYS A 47 10.44 -0.42 1.74
C CYS A 47 11.84 -0.40 2.38
N ASP A 48 11.92 -0.73 3.68
CA ASP A 48 13.18 -0.79 4.42
C ASP A 48 14.11 -1.86 3.85
N TYR A 49 13.58 -3.03 3.48
CA TYR A 49 14.35 -4.10 2.86
C TYR A 49 14.95 -3.65 1.53
N VAL A 50 14.12 -3.11 0.63
CA VAL A 50 14.55 -2.66 -0.70
C VAL A 50 15.57 -1.52 -0.61
N ASN A 51 15.39 -0.58 0.33
CA ASN A 51 16.30 0.55 0.55
C ASN A 51 17.73 0.14 0.96
N ASN A 52 17.95 -1.11 1.37
CA ASN A 52 19.31 -1.64 1.55
C ASN A 52 20.04 -1.89 0.23
N TYR A 53 19.32 -1.92 -0.90
CA TYR A 53 19.82 -2.32 -2.21
C TYR A 53 19.62 -1.25 -3.29
N THR A 54 18.45 -0.59 -3.32
CA THR A 54 18.16 0.52 -4.24
C THR A 54 17.13 1.49 -3.66
N GLU A 55 16.92 2.65 -4.29
CA GLU A 55 16.00 3.67 -3.80
C GLU A 55 14.54 3.20 -3.88
N ALA A 56 13.85 3.24 -2.75
CA ALA A 56 12.44 2.92 -2.62
C ALA A 56 11.68 3.97 -1.82
N ILE A 57 10.47 4.27 -2.26
CA ILE A 57 9.54 5.15 -1.55
C ILE A 57 8.29 4.40 -1.14
N PHE A 58 7.80 4.70 0.07
CA PHE A 58 6.50 4.23 0.55
C PHE A 58 5.46 5.35 0.47
N ILE A 59 4.51 5.22 -0.47
CA ILE A 59 3.34 6.07 -0.58
C ILE A 59 2.33 5.63 0.48
N ARG A 60 2.22 6.44 1.54
CA ARG A 60 1.45 6.14 2.74
C ARG A 60 -0.03 6.51 2.59
N GLU A 61 -0.87 5.82 3.36
CA GLU A 61 -2.29 6.18 3.53
C GLU A 61 -2.40 7.59 4.13
N TYR A 62 -3.43 8.34 3.73
CA TYR A 62 -3.66 9.73 4.14
C TYR A 62 -3.51 9.97 5.65
N ILE A 63 -3.93 9.02 6.49
CA ILE A 63 -3.89 9.10 7.95
C ILE A 63 -2.48 9.00 8.54
N ASP A 64 -1.56 8.35 7.83
CA ASP A 64 -0.16 8.21 8.23
C ASP A 64 0.73 9.26 7.53
N TYR A 65 0.21 9.92 6.49
CA TYR A 65 0.90 10.96 5.72
C TYR A 65 0.60 12.37 6.23
N ASP A 66 -0.68 12.73 6.34
CA ASP A 66 -1.13 14.08 6.68
C ASP A 66 -1.59 14.14 8.15
N PRO A 67 -1.05 15.06 8.96
CA PRO A 67 -1.52 15.30 10.34
C PRO A 67 -3.03 15.53 10.48
N LEU A 68 -3.71 16.02 9.43
CA LEU A 68 -5.16 16.23 9.42
C LEU A 68 -5.96 14.97 9.02
N GLY A 69 -5.30 13.85 8.72
CA GLY A 69 -5.96 12.66 8.20
C GLY A 69 -7.01 12.07 9.15
N GLU A 70 -6.74 12.02 10.45
CA GLU A 70 -7.73 11.59 11.45
C GLU A 70 -8.93 12.55 11.54
N GLU A 71 -8.69 13.85 11.43
CA GLU A 71 -9.75 14.86 11.43
C GLU A 71 -10.66 14.70 10.20
N MET A 72 -10.08 14.49 9.02
CA MET A 72 -10.83 14.27 7.79
C MET A 72 -11.66 12.99 7.84
N LEU A 73 -11.11 11.92 8.43
CA LEU A 73 -11.85 10.68 8.65
C LEU A 73 -13.02 10.88 9.64
N ASN A 74 -12.81 11.62 10.73
CA ASN A 74 -13.87 11.99 11.66
C ASN A 74 -14.97 12.80 10.98
N LYS A 75 -14.62 13.77 10.14
CA LYS A 75 -15.59 14.56 9.35
C LYS A 75 -16.43 13.66 8.44
N LEU A 76 -15.82 12.66 7.80
CA LEU A 76 -16.56 11.68 7.01
C LEU A 76 -17.53 10.87 7.87
N PHE A 77 -17.07 10.30 8.99
CA PHE A 77 -17.91 9.46 9.85
C PHE A 77 -19.06 10.22 10.52
N ASN A 78 -18.88 11.52 10.74
CA ASN A 78 -19.91 12.42 11.26
C ASN A 78 -20.77 13.07 10.16
N ASN A 79 -20.63 12.64 8.90
CA ASN A 79 -21.33 13.19 7.72
C ASN A 79 -21.16 14.72 7.55
N THR A 80 -20.05 15.27 8.04
CA THR A 80 -19.68 16.69 7.88
C THR A 80 -19.13 16.96 6.48
N ILE A 81 -18.47 15.97 5.89
CA ILE A 81 -18.07 15.96 4.48
C ILE A 81 -18.66 14.71 3.80
N THR A 82 -18.87 14.83 2.50
CA THR A 82 -19.29 13.72 1.65
C THR A 82 -18.13 12.76 1.40
N ASN A 83 -18.46 11.52 1.03
CA ASN A 83 -17.45 10.55 0.57
C ASN A 83 -16.71 11.07 -0.67
N TYR A 84 -17.38 11.83 -1.56
CA TYR A 84 -16.73 12.49 -2.70
C TYR A 84 -15.59 13.41 -2.26
N GLU A 85 -15.86 14.31 -1.30
CA GLU A 85 -14.86 15.25 -0.77
C GLU A 85 -13.72 14.51 -0.07
N PHE A 86 -14.05 13.46 0.66
CA PHE A 86 -13.05 12.63 1.31
C PHE A 86 -12.15 11.87 0.32
N GLN A 87 -12.72 11.27 -0.73
CA GLN A 87 -11.90 10.60 -1.77
C GLN A 87 -11.03 11.61 -2.52
N LYS A 88 -11.52 12.82 -2.80
CA LYS A 88 -10.68 13.88 -3.37
C LYS A 88 -9.50 14.24 -2.49
N TYR A 89 -9.72 14.31 -1.17
CA TYR A 89 -8.67 14.55 -0.20
C TYR A 89 -7.61 13.43 -0.20
N ILE A 90 -8.03 12.15 -0.25
CA ILE A 90 -7.12 11.02 -0.36
C ILE A 90 -6.27 11.11 -1.65
N LEU A 91 -6.91 11.38 -2.79
CA LEU A 91 -6.20 11.52 -4.06
C LEU A 91 -5.20 12.69 -4.05
N GLN A 92 -5.52 13.77 -3.34
CA GLN A 92 -4.58 14.88 -3.13
C GLN A 92 -3.37 14.45 -2.29
N CYS A 93 -3.58 13.68 -1.21
CA CYS A 93 -2.49 13.14 -0.40
C CYS A 93 -1.55 12.25 -1.21
N TYR A 94 -2.08 11.46 -2.15
CA TYR A 94 -1.22 10.72 -3.09
C TYR A 94 -0.47 11.66 -4.02
N GLU A 95 -1.15 12.62 -4.64
CA GLU A 95 -0.51 13.55 -5.56
C GLU A 95 0.63 14.35 -4.91
N ASP A 96 0.46 14.77 -3.66
CA ASP A 96 1.47 15.53 -2.93
C ASP A 96 2.72 14.68 -2.66
N GLN A 97 2.56 13.40 -2.31
CA GLN A 97 3.68 12.45 -2.16
C GLN A 97 4.39 12.19 -3.49
N LEU A 98 3.64 12.12 -4.60
CA LEU A 98 4.17 11.87 -5.94
C LEU A 98 4.89 13.08 -6.57
N LYS A 99 4.67 14.28 -6.05
CA LYS A 99 5.38 15.51 -6.42
C LYS A 99 6.70 15.69 -5.66
N SER A 100 7.30 14.61 -5.20
CA SER A 100 8.57 14.61 -4.46
C SER A 100 9.72 14.13 -5.34
N LEU A 101 10.93 14.62 -5.06
CA LEU A 101 12.16 14.09 -5.66
C LEU A 101 12.35 12.62 -5.30
N ASP A 102 12.00 12.24 -4.06
CA ASP A 102 12.03 10.85 -3.59
C ASP A 102 11.22 9.93 -4.52
N TYR A 103 10.04 10.35 -4.98
CA TYR A 103 9.27 9.58 -5.95
C TYR A 103 9.95 9.55 -7.33
N GLU A 104 10.50 10.67 -7.81
CA GLU A 104 11.18 10.72 -9.12
C GLU A 104 12.39 9.77 -9.17
N GLU A 105 13.19 9.76 -8.11
CA GLU A 105 14.44 8.98 -7.98
C GLU A 105 14.23 7.52 -7.58
N ALA A 106 13.09 7.16 -6.99
CA ALA A 106 12.82 5.77 -6.55
C ALA A 106 12.73 4.78 -7.72
N ASP A 107 13.39 3.62 -7.59
CA ASP A 107 13.19 2.49 -8.50
C ASP A 107 11.98 1.65 -8.09
N PHE A 108 11.66 1.63 -6.79
CA PHE A 108 10.52 0.88 -6.25
C PHE A 108 9.54 1.83 -5.55
N VAL A 109 8.26 1.63 -5.82
CA VAL A 109 7.18 2.40 -5.20
C VAL A 109 6.24 1.43 -4.49
N ILE A 110 6.27 1.47 -3.17
CA ILE A 110 5.36 0.70 -2.31
C ILE A 110 4.14 1.57 -2.03
N TRP A 111 2.94 1.00 -2.10
CA TRP A 111 1.69 1.73 -1.90
C TRP A 111 0.84 1.11 -0.81
N ASP A 112 0.39 1.91 0.15
CA ASP A 112 -0.73 1.53 1.01
C ASP A 112 -2.02 1.87 0.26
N ARG A 113 -2.49 0.90 -0.53
CA ARG A 113 -3.62 0.95 -1.50
C ARG A 113 -3.29 1.57 -2.85
N HIS A 114 -3.94 1.04 -3.88
CA HIS A 114 -3.92 1.63 -5.22
C HIS A 114 -4.96 2.77 -5.35
N PRO A 115 -4.70 3.87 -6.09
CA PRO A 115 -5.65 4.98 -6.26
C PRO A 115 -7.06 4.57 -6.73
N THR A 116 -7.17 3.60 -7.64
CA THR A 116 -8.46 3.03 -8.10
C THR A 116 -9.37 2.51 -6.97
N GLU A 117 -8.81 2.08 -5.84
CA GLU A 117 -9.61 1.61 -4.70
C GLU A 117 -10.55 2.70 -4.16
N SER A 118 -10.17 3.99 -4.25
CA SER A 118 -11.02 5.12 -3.89
C SER A 118 -12.38 5.07 -4.57
N LEU A 119 -12.42 4.68 -5.85
CA LEU A 119 -13.66 4.59 -6.62
C LEU A 119 -14.29 3.19 -6.53
N GLU A 120 -13.51 2.13 -6.78
CA GLU A 120 -14.06 0.79 -6.94
C GLU A 120 -14.39 0.07 -5.62
N ILE A 121 -13.84 0.54 -4.50
CA ILE A 121 -14.09 -0.04 -3.18
C ILE A 121 -14.90 0.94 -2.34
N PHE A 122 -14.35 2.13 -2.09
CA PHE A 122 -14.94 3.07 -1.14
C PHE A 122 -16.15 3.84 -1.69
N CYS A 123 -16.29 3.97 -3.02
CA CYS A 123 -17.45 4.63 -3.65
C CYS A 123 -18.47 3.65 -4.24
N ASN A 124 -18.16 2.36 -4.36
CA ASN A 124 -18.97 1.42 -5.14
C ASN A 124 -20.38 1.23 -4.57
N ALA A 125 -20.49 1.09 -3.24
CA ALA A 125 -21.77 0.95 -2.56
C ALA A 125 -22.40 2.31 -2.16
N ASP A 126 -21.75 3.42 -2.48
CA ASP A 126 -22.22 4.75 -2.09
C ASP A 126 -23.33 5.24 -3.04
N LYS A 127 -24.55 5.26 -2.51
CA LYS A 127 -25.75 5.72 -3.21
C LYS A 127 -25.86 7.24 -3.26
N MET A 128 -25.10 7.97 -2.45
CA MET A 128 -25.12 9.43 -2.40
C MET A 128 -24.20 10.05 -3.46
N LEU A 129 -23.33 9.26 -4.06
CA LEU A 129 -22.38 9.70 -5.06
C LEU A 129 -23.04 9.80 -6.44
N THR A 130 -23.15 11.02 -6.98
CA THR A 130 -23.73 11.25 -8.31
C THR A 130 -22.81 10.70 -9.42
N ASN A 131 -23.38 10.39 -10.59
CA ASN A 131 -22.61 9.94 -11.75
C ASN A 131 -21.54 10.98 -12.17
N VAL A 132 -21.83 12.27 -12.04
CA VAL A 132 -20.87 13.34 -12.34
C VAL A 132 -19.70 13.33 -11.36
N GLN A 133 -19.95 13.10 -10.07
CA GLN A 133 -18.88 12.96 -9.06
C GLN A 133 -18.03 11.72 -9.29
N LYS A 134 -18.66 10.58 -9.64
CA LYS A 134 -17.96 9.34 -10.00
C LYS A 134 -17.02 9.56 -11.19
N GLU A 135 -17.52 10.21 -12.23
CA GLU A 135 -16.71 10.50 -13.43
C GLU A 135 -15.55 11.45 -13.13
N ARG A 136 -15.77 12.47 -12.28
CA ARG A 136 -14.69 13.36 -11.85
C ARG A 136 -13.59 12.64 -11.06
N LEU A 137 -13.96 11.74 -10.14
CA LEU A 137 -12.98 10.92 -9.42
C LEU A 137 -12.22 10.00 -10.38
N LYS A 138 -12.93 9.37 -11.32
CA LYS A 138 -12.33 8.52 -12.35
C LYS A 138 -11.30 9.28 -13.18
N ILE A 139 -11.65 10.44 -13.71
CA ILE A 139 -10.73 11.30 -14.48
C ILE A 139 -9.51 11.70 -13.63
N GLN A 140 -9.70 12.02 -12.35
CA GLN A 140 -8.60 12.37 -11.46
C GLN A 140 -7.67 11.18 -11.21
N ILE A 141 -8.21 9.98 -10.99
CA ILE A 141 -7.43 8.74 -10.85
C ILE A 141 -6.65 8.46 -12.14
N GLU A 142 -7.31 8.50 -13.31
CA GLU A 142 -6.66 8.29 -14.60
C GLU A 142 -5.55 9.31 -14.87
N TYR A 143 -5.75 10.57 -14.49
CA TYR A 143 -4.72 11.61 -14.56
C TYR A 143 -3.52 11.28 -13.69
N LEU A 144 -3.72 10.90 -12.42
CA LEU A 144 -2.62 10.52 -11.53
C LEU A 144 -1.87 9.31 -12.06
N CYS A 145 -2.59 8.25 -12.44
CA CYS A 145 -1.98 7.03 -12.95
C CYS A 145 -1.16 7.31 -14.21
N LYS A 146 -1.69 8.09 -15.15
CA LYS A 146 -0.97 8.43 -16.38
C LYS A 146 0.24 9.33 -16.11
N ARG A 147 0.09 10.36 -15.27
CA ARG A 147 1.16 11.34 -15.00
C ARG A 147 2.35 10.70 -14.28
N TYR A 148 2.06 9.85 -13.30
CA TYR A 148 3.07 9.20 -12.45
C TYR A 148 3.25 7.72 -12.81
N GLN A 149 2.94 7.34 -14.05
CA GLN A 149 3.18 6.00 -14.60
C GLN A 149 2.73 4.86 -13.67
N ILE A 150 1.65 5.07 -12.91
CA ILE A 150 1.12 4.08 -11.97
C ILE A 150 0.36 3.07 -12.83
N PRO A 151 0.78 1.80 -12.88
CA PRO A 151 0.16 0.80 -13.72
C PRO A 151 -1.27 0.53 -13.25
N SER A 152 -2.19 0.38 -14.20
CA SER A 152 -3.54 -0.07 -13.87
C SER A 152 -3.51 -1.51 -13.36
N ILE A 153 -4.27 -1.81 -12.31
CA ILE A 153 -4.39 -3.17 -11.74
C ILE A 153 -4.84 -4.22 -12.79
N THR A 154 -5.53 -3.79 -13.86
CA THR A 154 -5.96 -4.67 -14.95
C THR A 154 -4.84 -4.99 -15.95
N GLU A 155 -3.69 -4.33 -15.89
CA GLU A 155 -2.58 -4.59 -16.79
C GLU A 155 -1.99 -5.98 -16.52
N ASN A 156 -1.53 -6.63 -17.60
CA ASN A 156 -0.93 -7.97 -17.51
C ASN A 156 0.37 -7.97 -16.70
N THR A 157 1.03 -6.82 -16.60
CA THR A 157 2.25 -6.59 -15.83
C THR A 157 2.02 -6.61 -14.31
N VAL A 158 0.79 -6.41 -13.83
CA VAL A 158 0.49 -6.30 -12.38
C VAL A 158 0.05 -7.63 -11.79
N ASN A 159 0.96 -8.46 -11.29
CA ASN A 159 0.64 -9.75 -10.68
C ASN A 159 -0.21 -9.62 -9.42
N MET A 160 -1.36 -10.31 -9.38
CA MET A 160 -2.28 -10.24 -8.25
C MET A 160 -2.12 -11.47 -7.34
N ILE A 161 -1.69 -11.23 -6.10
CA ILE A 161 -1.43 -12.26 -5.10
C ILE A 161 -2.36 -12.05 -3.91
N LYS A 162 -2.85 -13.15 -3.33
CA LYS A 162 -3.77 -13.11 -2.19
C LYS A 162 -3.11 -13.76 -0.97
N LEU A 163 -3.05 -13.05 0.15
CA LEU A 163 -2.32 -13.46 1.35
C LEU A 163 -3.22 -13.40 2.59
N ASP A 164 -3.37 -14.54 3.28
CA ASP A 164 -4.17 -14.63 4.51
C ASP A 164 -3.32 -14.29 5.73
N THR A 165 -3.70 -13.23 6.41
CA THR A 165 -2.99 -12.69 7.57
C THR A 165 -3.55 -13.19 8.89
N SER A 166 -4.53 -14.11 8.89
CA SER A 166 -5.15 -14.63 10.12
C SER A 166 -4.29 -15.66 10.86
N TYR A 167 -3.46 -16.41 10.13
CA TYR A 167 -2.70 -17.55 10.65
C TYR A 167 -1.19 -17.34 10.65
N LEU A 168 -0.67 -16.49 9.75
CA LEU A 168 0.74 -16.18 9.68
C LEU A 168 1.11 -15.21 10.80
N ASP A 169 2.20 -15.53 11.52
CA ASP A 169 2.89 -14.48 12.26
C ASP A 169 3.37 -13.42 11.26
N PHE A 170 3.45 -12.16 11.71
CA PHE A 170 3.84 -11.08 10.81
C PHE A 170 5.24 -11.31 10.22
N THR A 171 6.15 -11.87 11.01
CA THR A 171 7.51 -12.26 10.59
C THR A 171 7.48 -13.28 9.45
N GLU A 172 6.59 -14.26 9.50
CA GLU A 172 6.46 -15.29 8.46
C GLU A 172 5.90 -14.72 7.17
N LEU A 173 4.88 -13.84 7.27
CA LEU A 173 4.32 -13.13 6.12
C LEU A 173 5.36 -12.25 5.44
N GLU A 174 6.13 -11.51 6.23
CA GLU A 174 7.24 -10.68 5.74
C GLU A 174 8.28 -11.53 5.01
N GLN A 175 8.78 -12.59 5.65
CA GLN A 175 9.76 -13.49 5.03
C GLN A 175 9.26 -14.11 3.73
N LEU A 176 8.01 -14.57 3.70
CA LEU A 176 7.38 -15.10 2.49
C LEU A 176 7.40 -14.05 1.37
N VAL A 177 6.90 -12.84 1.66
CA VAL A 177 6.78 -11.80 0.64
C VAL A 177 8.14 -11.36 0.12
N LEU A 178 9.10 -11.15 1.03
CA LEU A 178 10.44 -10.73 0.68
C LEU A 178 11.15 -11.80 -0.15
N SER A 179 11.13 -13.06 0.28
CA SER A 179 11.88 -14.14 -0.38
C SER A 179 11.29 -14.59 -1.71
N GLU A 180 9.96 -14.72 -1.81
CA GLU A 180 9.33 -15.26 -3.03
C GLU A 180 9.10 -14.23 -4.13
N TYR A 181 8.91 -12.95 -3.75
CA TYR A 181 8.54 -11.91 -4.72
C TYR A 181 9.57 -10.79 -4.80
N ILE A 182 9.92 -10.17 -3.66
CA ILE A 182 10.76 -8.95 -3.67
C ILE A 182 12.21 -9.25 -4.06
N CYS A 183 12.79 -10.35 -3.56
CA CYS A 183 14.14 -10.77 -3.94
C CYS A 183 14.27 -11.00 -5.44
N SER A 184 13.30 -11.67 -6.06
CA SER A 184 13.33 -11.98 -7.50
C SER A 184 13.19 -10.73 -8.36
N LEU A 185 12.39 -9.75 -7.91
CA LEU A 185 12.31 -8.42 -8.52
C LEU A 185 13.63 -7.68 -8.45
N LEU A 186 14.23 -7.64 -7.26
CA LEU A 186 15.55 -7.05 -7.06
C LEU A 186 16.54 -7.71 -8.00
N LEU A 187 16.66 -9.05 -8.00
CA LEU A 187 17.60 -9.78 -8.85
C LEU A 187 17.35 -9.64 -10.36
N GLY A 188 16.26 -8.98 -10.76
CA GLY A 188 15.91 -8.76 -12.15
C GLY A 188 15.45 -10.01 -12.88
N GLU A 189 15.00 -11.02 -12.14
CA GLU A 189 14.45 -12.24 -12.70
C GLU A 189 13.08 -11.99 -13.34
N PHE A 190 12.35 -10.99 -12.85
CA PHE A 190 11.04 -10.60 -13.33
C PHE A 190 10.92 -9.09 -13.49
N ASP A 191 10.26 -8.67 -14.57
CA ASP A 191 9.86 -7.29 -14.79
C ASP A 191 8.34 -7.15 -14.59
N ALA A 192 7.90 -7.11 -13.33
CA ALA A 192 6.49 -7.13 -12.96
C ALA A 192 6.18 -6.16 -11.82
N ASP A 193 4.93 -5.71 -11.78
CA ASP A 193 4.35 -5.03 -10.64
C ASP A 193 3.54 -6.05 -9.82
N TYR A 194 3.26 -5.74 -8.56
CA TYR A 194 2.46 -6.62 -7.71
C TYR A 194 1.30 -5.89 -7.05
N TYR A 195 0.16 -6.56 -6.98
CA TYR A 195 -0.94 -6.21 -6.08
C TYR A 195 -1.13 -7.36 -5.08
N PHE A 196 -0.77 -7.11 -3.83
CA PHE A 196 -1.00 -8.04 -2.73
C PHE A 196 -2.33 -7.71 -2.05
N LEU A 197 -3.31 -8.60 -2.14
CA LEU A 197 -4.49 -8.55 -1.29
C LEU A 197 -4.18 -9.19 0.07
N LEU A 198 -3.99 -8.35 1.08
CA LEU A 198 -3.90 -8.79 2.47
C LEU A 198 -5.31 -8.89 3.05
N TYR A 199 -5.77 -10.12 3.31
CA TYR A 199 -7.06 -10.39 3.94
C TYR A 199 -6.85 -11.13 5.26
N CYS A 200 -7.89 -11.18 6.10
CA CYS A 200 -7.85 -11.93 7.35
C CYS A 200 -9.10 -12.79 7.41
N SER A 201 -8.96 -14.11 7.22
CA SER A 201 -10.10 -15.04 7.27
C SER A 201 -10.75 -15.15 8.65
N ASN A 202 -10.03 -14.76 9.71
CA ASN A 202 -10.54 -14.72 11.07
C ASN A 202 -10.87 -13.27 11.50
N THR A 203 -12.14 -12.88 11.38
CA THR A 203 -12.61 -11.53 11.72
C THR A 203 -12.35 -11.15 13.19
N ASN A 204 -12.27 -12.11 14.12
CA ASN A 204 -11.93 -11.80 15.51
C ASN A 204 -10.48 -11.30 15.63
N VAL A 205 -9.55 -11.94 14.90
CA VAL A 205 -8.13 -11.53 14.88
C VAL A 205 -8.00 -10.13 14.26
N GLN A 206 -8.66 -9.90 13.13
CA GLN A 206 -8.68 -8.58 12.49
C GLN A 206 -9.24 -7.50 13.43
N PHE A 207 -10.36 -7.78 14.10
CA PHE A 207 -10.99 -6.84 15.02
C PHE A 207 -10.09 -6.53 16.23
N ASN A 208 -9.42 -7.54 16.79
CA ASN A 208 -8.44 -7.32 17.86
C ASN A 208 -7.26 -6.44 17.41
N ARG A 209 -6.79 -6.59 16.16
CA ARG A 209 -5.76 -5.71 15.59
C ARG A 209 -6.26 -4.28 15.45
N LEU A 210 -7.51 -4.08 15.02
CA LEU A 210 -8.12 -2.76 14.91
C LEU A 210 -8.13 -2.03 16.27
N LEU A 211 -8.58 -2.70 17.33
CA LEU A 211 -8.66 -2.11 18.67
C LEU A 211 -7.27 -1.71 19.24
N LYS A 212 -6.20 -2.39 18.81
CA LYS A 212 -4.82 -2.09 19.22
C LYS A 212 -4.16 -0.94 18.43
N ARG A 213 -4.73 -0.55 17.29
CA ARG A 213 -4.10 0.34 16.29
C ARG A 213 -4.12 1.83 16.67
N ASN A 214 -4.75 2.18 17.79
CA ASN A 214 -4.88 3.54 18.35
C ASN A 214 -5.44 4.63 17.40
N ARG A 215 -6.14 4.25 16.33
CA ARG A 215 -6.86 5.18 15.44
C ARG A 215 -8.28 5.40 15.96
N GLN A 216 -8.48 6.43 16.79
CA GLN A 216 -9.74 6.67 17.49
C GLN A 216 -10.98 6.79 16.58
N PRO A 217 -10.92 7.43 15.39
CA PRO A 217 -12.06 7.49 14.48
C PRO A 217 -12.54 6.10 14.05
N GLU A 218 -11.62 5.21 13.69
CA GLU A 218 -11.92 3.84 13.26
C GLU A 218 -12.50 3.01 14.41
N ILE A 219 -11.87 3.06 15.59
CA ILE A 219 -12.34 2.34 16.78
C ILE A 219 -13.76 2.77 17.16
N SER A 220 -14.06 4.06 17.05
CA SER A 220 -15.39 4.61 17.33
C SER A 220 -16.45 4.16 16.32
N ARG A 221 -16.05 3.99 15.05
CA ARG A 221 -16.93 3.61 13.93
C ARG A 221 -17.24 2.12 13.89
N TYR A 222 -16.23 1.29 14.15
CA TYR A 222 -16.30 -0.17 14.10
C TYR A 222 -16.34 -0.74 15.52
N LYS A 223 -17.53 -0.74 16.12
CA LYS A 223 -17.78 -1.23 17.49
C LYS A 223 -17.92 -2.75 17.56
N TYR A 224 -18.28 -3.38 16.44
CA TYR A 224 -18.49 -4.82 16.34
C TYR A 224 -17.75 -5.39 15.14
N LYS A 225 -17.18 -6.59 15.29
CA LYS A 225 -16.38 -7.25 14.24
C LYS A 225 -17.15 -7.44 12.93
N GLU A 226 -18.46 -7.64 12.99
CA GLU A 226 -19.33 -7.84 11.83
C GLU A 226 -19.36 -6.60 10.91
N GLN A 227 -19.08 -5.41 11.47
CA GLN A 227 -19.03 -4.17 10.70
C GLN A 227 -17.82 -4.10 9.76
N LEU A 228 -16.85 -5.01 9.90
CA LEU A 228 -15.72 -5.16 8.97
C LEU A 228 -16.10 -5.96 7.72
N LEU A 229 -17.13 -6.80 7.78
CA LEU A 229 -17.51 -7.71 6.70
C LEU A 229 -17.84 -6.99 5.38
N PRO A 230 -18.59 -5.87 5.37
CA PRO A 230 -18.86 -5.16 4.11
C PRO A 230 -17.59 -4.72 3.40
N LEU A 231 -16.61 -4.19 4.14
CA LEU A 231 -15.33 -3.75 3.57
C LEU A 231 -14.47 -4.94 3.13
N ASN A 232 -14.41 -6.00 3.95
CA ASN A 232 -13.71 -7.24 3.59
C ASN A 232 -14.26 -7.83 2.28
N ASN A 233 -15.58 -7.88 2.14
CA ASN A 233 -16.26 -8.39 0.95
C ASN A 233 -16.01 -7.48 -0.27
N ALA A 234 -16.00 -6.16 -0.10
CA ALA A 234 -15.68 -5.23 -1.17
C ALA A 234 -14.27 -5.48 -1.74
N TYR A 235 -13.27 -5.69 -0.88
CA TYR A 235 -11.91 -6.05 -1.28
C TYR A 235 -11.84 -7.41 -1.98
N MET A 236 -12.52 -8.42 -1.45
CA MET A 236 -12.58 -9.75 -2.07
C MET A 236 -13.21 -9.70 -3.47
N ASN A 237 -14.33 -8.98 -3.61
CA ASN A 237 -15.02 -8.82 -4.89
C ASN A 237 -14.16 -8.05 -5.90
N PHE A 238 -13.50 -6.98 -5.44
CA PHE A 238 -12.54 -6.22 -6.25
C PHE A 238 -11.43 -7.12 -6.80
N PHE A 239 -10.81 -7.93 -5.93
CA PHE A 239 -9.75 -8.84 -6.34
C PHE A 239 -10.22 -9.88 -7.35
N ILE A 240 -11.36 -10.54 -7.10
CA ILE A 240 -11.92 -11.55 -8.01
C ILE A 240 -12.27 -10.93 -9.37
N LYS A 241 -12.90 -9.76 -9.37
CA LYS A 241 -13.24 -9.01 -10.59
C LYS A 241 -12.00 -8.79 -11.45
N HIS A 242 -10.92 -8.27 -10.86
CA HIS A 242 -9.72 -7.92 -11.63
C HIS A 242 -8.89 -9.14 -12.02
N GLN A 243 -8.81 -10.16 -11.18
CA GLN A 243 -8.12 -11.41 -11.50
C GLN A 243 -8.78 -12.14 -12.70
N THR A 244 -10.12 -12.17 -12.75
CA THR A 244 -10.87 -12.81 -13.84
C THR A 244 -10.90 -11.99 -15.13
N SER A 245 -10.73 -10.67 -15.03
CA SER A 245 -10.72 -9.77 -16.19
C SER A 245 -9.40 -9.76 -16.97
N LYS A 246 -8.34 -10.37 -16.43
CA LYS A 246 -7.07 -10.44 -17.13
C LYS A 246 -7.19 -11.33 -18.36
N PRO A 247 -6.80 -10.85 -19.55
CA PRO A 247 -6.74 -11.70 -20.73
C PRO A 247 -5.78 -12.86 -20.45
N THR A 248 -6.25 -14.09 -20.60
CA THR A 248 -5.38 -15.27 -20.64
C THR A 248 -4.41 -15.09 -21.78
N SER A 249 -3.12 -14.99 -21.48
CA SER A 249 -2.05 -15.06 -22.48
C SER A 249 -2.22 -16.38 -23.25
N ASN A 250 -2.62 -16.28 -24.52
CA ASN A 250 -2.56 -17.39 -25.48
C ASN A 250 -1.17 -17.43 -26.10
#